data_AF-A0A2K6SC00-F1
#
_entry.id   AF-A0A2K6SC00-F1
#
_cell.length_a   1.000
_cell.length_b   1.000
_cell.length_c   1.000
_cell.angle_alpha   90.00
_cell.angle_beta   90.00
_cell.angle_gamma   90.00
#
_symmetry.space_group_name_H-M   'P 1'
#
loop_
_entity.id
_entity.type
_entity.pdbx_description
1 polymer ?
#
loop_
_entity_poly.entity_id
_entity_poly.type
_entity_poly.pdbx_seq_one_letter_code
_entity_poly.pdbx_strand_id
1 'polypeptide(L)'
;SGFDRGHLAAAANHRWSQKAMDDTFYLSNVAPQAPHLNQHAWNNLEKYSRSLTRSYQNVYVCTGPLFLPRTEADGKSYVKYQVIGKNHVAVPTHFFKVLILEAAGGQIELHSYVMPNAPVDEAIPLERFLVPIESIERASGLLFVPNILARAGSLKAITAGSK
;
A
#
# COMPACT_ATOMS: atom_id res chain seq x y z
N SER A 1 -22.22 0.72 -5.09
CA SER A 1 -21.20 0.08 -5.94
C SER A 1 -20.77 -1.30 -5.43
N GLY A 2 -20.94 -1.62 -4.14
CA GLY A 2 -20.44 -2.87 -3.55
C GLY A 2 -19.00 -2.77 -3.01
N PHE A 3 -18.37 -1.60 -3.14
CA PHE A 3 -17.03 -1.31 -2.61
C PHE A 3 -17.12 -0.35 -1.43
N ASP A 4 -16.23 -0.54 -0.47
CA ASP A 4 -15.98 0.41 0.60
C ASP A 4 -15.22 1.63 0.08
N ARG A 5 -15.34 2.74 0.83
CA ARG A 5 -14.48 3.92 0.70
C ARG A 5 -13.17 3.65 1.45
N GLY A 6 -12.27 2.91 0.81
CA GLY A 6 -10.97 2.54 1.38
C GLY A 6 -10.02 3.72 1.44
N HIS A 7 -9.55 4.07 2.64
CA HIS A 7 -8.64 5.19 2.86
C HIS A 7 -7.20 4.79 2.49
N LEU A 8 -6.47 5.65 1.78
CA LEU A 8 -5.04 5.43 1.48
C LEU A 8 -4.17 5.86 2.67
N ALA A 9 -4.38 7.08 3.16
CA ALA A 9 -3.95 7.53 4.48
C ALA A 9 -5.04 7.23 5.50
N ALA A 10 -4.80 6.25 6.39
CA ALA A 10 -5.80 5.79 7.35
C ALA A 10 -6.05 6.81 8.47
N ALA A 11 -7.32 7.11 8.76
CA ALA A 11 -7.74 8.03 9.81
C ALA A 11 -7.07 7.75 11.18
N ALA A 12 -6.91 6.47 11.53
CA ALA A 12 -6.31 6.06 12.81
C ALA A 12 -4.82 6.45 12.96
N ASN A 13 -4.14 6.82 11.87
CA ASN A 13 -2.77 7.33 11.90
C ASN A 13 -2.70 8.80 12.36
N HIS A 14 -3.81 9.54 12.29
CA HIS A 14 -3.85 11.00 12.47
C HIS A 14 -4.66 11.43 13.70
N ARG A 15 -4.79 10.56 14.71
CA ARG A 15 -5.57 10.81 15.94
C ARG A 15 -5.09 11.98 16.80
N TRP A 16 -3.90 12.53 16.51
CA TRP A 16 -3.32 13.67 17.23
C TRP A 16 -4.01 15.00 16.89
N SER A 17 -4.77 15.08 15.80
CA SER A 17 -5.50 16.28 15.39
C SER A 17 -6.79 15.92 14.67
N GLN A 18 -7.91 16.50 15.12
CA GLN A 18 -9.21 16.31 14.46
C GLN A 18 -9.15 16.74 13.00
N LYS A 19 -8.54 17.91 12.72
CA LYS A 19 -8.36 18.38 11.34
C LYS A 19 -7.57 17.39 10.49
N ALA A 20 -6.47 16.84 11.01
CA ALA A 20 -5.65 15.89 10.26
C ALA A 20 -6.42 14.58 9.98
N MET A 21 -7.25 14.15 10.92
CA MET A 21 -8.15 13.01 10.72
C MET A 21 -9.23 13.33 9.68
N ASP A 22 -9.90 14.48 9.77
CA ASP A 22 -10.94 14.92 8.83
C ASP A 22 -10.41 15.00 7.40
N ASP A 23 -9.19 15.50 7.22
CA ASP A 23 -8.52 15.59 5.91
C ASP A 23 -8.34 14.18 5.27
N THR A 24 -8.34 13.08 6.04
CA THR A 24 -8.30 11.72 5.48
C THR A 24 -9.61 11.29 4.83
N PHE A 25 -10.74 11.93 5.16
CA PHE A 25 -12.06 11.58 4.62
C PHE A 25 -12.35 12.24 3.26
N TYR A 26 -11.45 13.09 2.75
CA TYR A 26 -11.56 13.57 1.37
C TYR A 26 -11.47 12.41 0.38
N LEU A 27 -12.36 12.40 -0.62
CA LEU A 27 -12.41 11.33 -1.62
C LEU A 27 -11.16 11.25 -2.50
N SER A 28 -10.32 12.29 -2.53
CA SER A 28 -8.99 12.26 -3.16
C SER A 28 -8.01 11.33 -2.43
N ASN A 29 -8.27 10.99 -1.16
CA ASN A 29 -7.54 10.00 -0.36
C ASN A 29 -8.22 8.62 -0.36
N VAL A 30 -9.25 8.41 -1.18
CA VAL A 30 -10.09 7.21 -1.15
C VAL A 30 -10.07 6.49 -2.49
N ALA A 31 -10.01 5.17 -2.44
CA ALA A 31 -10.22 4.31 -3.59
C ALA A 31 -11.29 3.24 -3.31
N PRO A 32 -12.04 2.77 -4.33
CA PRO A 32 -12.97 1.67 -4.16
C PRO A 32 -12.25 0.40 -3.72
N GLN A 33 -12.54 -0.09 -2.52
CA GLN A 33 -11.86 -1.24 -1.92
C GLN A 33 -12.86 -2.35 -1.60
N ALA A 34 -12.48 -3.61 -1.85
CA ALA A 34 -13.30 -4.76 -1.49
C ALA A 34 -13.57 -4.73 0.03
N PRO A 35 -14.83 -4.83 0.50
CA PRO A 35 -15.13 -4.68 1.92
C PRO A 35 -14.34 -5.62 2.82
N HIS A 36 -14.20 -6.89 2.42
CA HIS A 36 -13.42 -7.88 3.17
C HIS A 36 -11.93 -7.52 3.24
N LEU A 37 -11.35 -6.96 2.17
CA LEU A 37 -9.96 -6.49 2.23
C LEU A 37 -9.82 -5.33 3.21
N ASN A 38 -10.66 -4.30 3.05
CA ASN A 38 -10.61 -3.06 3.81
C ASN A 38 -10.74 -3.30 5.32
N GLN A 39 -11.69 -4.14 5.71
CA GLN A 39 -12.05 -4.34 7.13
C GLN A 39 -11.10 -5.31 7.85
N HIS A 40 -10.44 -6.20 7.11
CA HIS A 40 -9.59 -7.28 7.66
C HIS A 40 -8.11 -7.10 7.29
N ALA A 41 -7.60 -7.83 6.28
CA ALA A 41 -6.16 -7.92 5.99
C ALA A 41 -5.48 -6.57 5.77
N TRP A 42 -6.14 -5.61 5.12
CA TRP A 42 -5.60 -4.26 4.92
C TRP A 42 -5.50 -3.48 6.23
N ASN A 43 -6.54 -3.53 7.07
CA ASN A 43 -6.53 -2.94 8.41
C ASN A 43 -5.46 -3.58 9.31
N ASN A 44 -5.18 -4.88 9.16
CA ASN A 44 -4.08 -5.54 9.85
C ASN A 44 -2.72 -4.99 9.41
N LEU A 45 -2.51 -4.78 8.10
CA LEU A 45 -1.31 -4.12 7.59
C LEU A 45 -1.17 -2.67 8.10
N GLU A 46 -2.26 -1.93 8.24
CA GLU A 46 -2.24 -0.59 8.82
C GLU A 46 -1.91 -0.59 10.32
N LYS A 47 -2.48 -1.53 11.10
CA LYS A 47 -2.12 -1.74 12.51
C LYS A 47 -0.66 -2.09 12.67
N TYR A 48 -0.15 -2.99 11.81
CA TYR A 48 1.27 -3.33 11.77
C TYR A 48 2.13 -2.11 11.46
N SER A 49 1.79 -1.33 10.43
CA SER A 49 2.50 -0.09 10.07
C SER A 49 2.60 0.88 11.26
N ARG A 50 1.51 1.07 12.01
CA ARG A 50 1.51 1.88 13.25
C ARG A 50 2.36 1.27 14.36
N SER A 51 2.42 -0.06 14.47
CA SER A 51 3.22 -0.71 15.52
C SER A 51 4.72 -0.47 15.33
N LEU A 52 5.18 -0.28 14.09
CA LEU A 52 6.60 -0.02 13.76
C LEU A 52 7.12 1.29 14.35
N THR A 53 6.26 2.26 14.68
CA THR A 53 6.68 3.50 15.34
C THR A 53 7.21 3.29 16.75
N ARG A 54 7.10 2.06 17.30
CA ARG A 54 7.70 1.68 18.59
C ARG A 54 9.15 1.21 18.46
N SER A 55 9.58 0.87 17.24
CA SER A 55 10.90 0.25 16.97
C SER A 55 11.77 1.08 16.04
N TYR A 56 11.17 1.93 15.21
CA TYR A 56 11.87 2.82 14.28
C TYR A 56 11.72 4.28 14.71
N GLN A 57 12.75 5.09 14.44
CA GLN A 57 12.77 6.51 14.78
C GLN A 57 11.77 7.29 13.93
N ASN A 58 11.70 7.00 12.63
CA ASN A 58 10.69 7.53 11.73
C ASN A 58 10.07 6.41 10.89
N VAL A 59 8.77 6.52 10.64
CA VAL A 59 8.02 5.60 9.78
C VAL A 59 7.25 6.43 8.77
N TYR A 60 7.64 6.35 7.51
CA TYR A 60 6.91 6.95 6.40
C TYR A 60 6.15 5.86 5.64
N VAL A 61 4.94 6.20 5.20
CA VAL A 61 4.05 5.25 4.51
C VAL A 61 3.60 5.89 3.20
N CYS A 62 3.96 5.29 2.08
CA CYS A 62 3.35 5.58 0.79
C CYS A 62 2.34 4.48 0.47
N THR A 63 1.12 4.86 0.08
CA THR A 63 0.04 3.93 -0.21
C THR A 63 -0.64 4.35 -1.50
N GLY A 64 -0.97 3.40 -2.36
CA GLY A 64 -1.66 3.72 -3.61
C GLY A 64 -2.26 2.49 -4.32
N PRO A 65 -3.07 2.75 -5.35
CA PRO A 65 -3.66 1.71 -6.17
C PRO A 65 -2.67 1.17 -7.23
N LEU A 66 -2.92 -0.05 -7.70
CA LEU A 66 -2.27 -0.66 -8.86
C LEU A 66 -3.31 -1.24 -9.83
N PHE A 67 -2.99 -1.16 -11.13
CA PHE A 67 -3.77 -1.72 -12.23
C PHE A 67 -2.91 -2.75 -12.97
N LEU A 68 -2.83 -3.95 -12.41
CA LEU A 68 -1.95 -5.00 -12.91
C LEU A 68 -2.59 -5.73 -14.10
N PRO A 69 -1.82 -6.04 -15.16
CA PRO A 69 -2.33 -6.79 -16.28
C PRO A 69 -2.52 -8.27 -15.92
N ARG A 70 -3.39 -8.94 -16.67
CA ARG A 70 -3.50 -10.40 -16.68
C ARG A 70 -3.50 -10.89 -18.12
N THR A 71 -2.92 -12.07 -18.35
CA THR A 71 -2.96 -12.72 -19.66
C THR A 71 -4.29 -13.46 -19.82
N GLU A 72 -5.00 -13.19 -20.91
CA GLU A 72 -6.26 -13.86 -21.22
C GLU A 72 -6.03 -15.06 -22.17
N ALA A 73 -7.09 -15.80 -22.51
CA ALA A 73 -6.99 -17.05 -23.27
C ALA A 73 -6.42 -16.88 -24.70
N ASP A 74 -6.45 -15.67 -25.23
CA ASP A 74 -5.84 -15.31 -26.53
C ASP A 74 -4.32 -15.09 -26.46
N GLY A 75 -3.71 -15.27 -25.28
CA GLY A 75 -2.28 -15.09 -25.04
C GLY A 75 -1.84 -13.63 -24.90
N LYS A 76 -2.76 -12.66 -24.95
CA LYS A 76 -2.44 -11.24 -24.80
C LYS A 76 -2.66 -10.78 -23.37
N SER A 77 -1.89 -9.78 -22.95
CA SER A 77 -2.02 -9.17 -21.63
C SER A 77 -2.91 -7.93 -21.69
N TYR A 78 -3.89 -7.86 -20.80
CA TYR A 78 -4.81 -6.74 -20.69
C TYR A 78 -4.87 -6.22 -19.27
N VAL A 79 -4.99 -4.90 -19.14
CA VAL A 79 -5.40 -4.27 -17.89
C VAL A 79 -6.92 -4.09 -17.95
N LYS A 80 -7.63 -4.76 -17.03
CA LYS A 80 -9.08 -4.69 -16.93
C LYS A 80 -9.48 -4.36 -15.50
N TYR A 81 -10.22 -3.27 -15.34
CA TYR A 81 -10.76 -2.84 -14.06
C TYR A 81 -12.18 -2.31 -14.22
N GLN A 82 -12.98 -2.39 -13.16
CA GLN A 82 -14.31 -1.81 -13.14
C GLN A 82 -14.21 -0.29 -12.95
N VAL A 83 -15.12 0.45 -13.56
CA VAL A 83 -15.40 1.86 -13.21
C VAL A 83 -16.79 1.96 -12.58
N ILE A 84 -16.95 2.82 -11.58
CA ILE A 84 -18.21 2.95 -10.83
C ILE A 84 -18.75 4.38 -10.79
N GLY A 85 -20.09 4.49 -10.71
CA GLY A 85 -20.80 5.77 -10.64
C GLY A 85 -20.76 6.56 -11.95
N LYS A 86 -21.39 7.74 -11.93
CA LYS A 86 -21.47 8.64 -13.10
C LYS A 86 -20.11 9.21 -13.52
N ASN A 87 -19.17 9.28 -12.57
CA ASN A 87 -17.83 9.83 -12.79
C ASN A 87 -16.80 8.77 -13.15
N HIS A 88 -17.23 7.52 -13.37
CA HIS A 88 -16.35 6.41 -13.78
C HIS A 88 -15.12 6.22 -12.87
N VAL A 89 -15.32 6.27 -11.55
CA VAL A 89 -14.23 6.08 -10.58
C VAL A 89 -13.65 4.68 -10.75
N ALA A 90 -12.34 4.59 -11.03
CA ALA A 90 -11.66 3.32 -11.27
C ALA A 90 -11.56 2.49 -9.98
N VAL A 91 -11.85 1.20 -10.08
CA VAL A 91 -11.66 0.20 -9.02
C VAL A 91 -10.29 -0.44 -9.21
N PRO A 92 -9.31 -0.22 -8.30
CA PRO A 92 -7.99 -0.82 -8.43
C PRO A 92 -8.03 -2.34 -8.47
N THR A 93 -7.09 -2.95 -9.18
CA THR A 93 -6.93 -4.42 -9.15
C THR A 93 -6.22 -4.88 -7.88
N HIS A 94 -5.28 -4.06 -7.39
CA HIS A 94 -4.45 -4.30 -6.24
C HIS A 94 -4.17 -2.97 -5.53
N PHE A 95 -3.66 -3.04 -4.31
CA PHE A 95 -3.10 -1.91 -3.59
C PHE A 95 -1.66 -2.19 -3.20
N PHE A 96 -0.85 -1.16 -3.17
CA PHE A 96 0.51 -1.22 -2.64
C PHE A 96 0.64 -0.41 -1.35
N LYS A 97 1.56 -0.83 -0.49
CA LYS A 97 2.04 -0.04 0.64
C LYS A 97 3.56 -0.16 0.75
N VAL A 98 4.26 0.96 0.65
CA VAL A 98 5.70 1.05 0.86
C VAL A 98 5.94 1.72 2.21
N LEU A 99 6.56 0.98 3.12
CA LEU A 99 7.02 1.47 4.42
C LEU A 99 8.49 1.83 4.29
N ILE A 100 8.81 3.08 4.59
CA ILE A 100 10.18 3.60 4.67
C ILE A 100 10.48 3.78 6.15
N LEU A 101 11.38 2.95 6.66
CA LEU A 101 11.63 2.78 8.08
C LEU A 101 13.03 3.30 8.40
N GLU A 102 13.13 4.33 9.22
CA GLU A 102 14.41 4.89 9.66
C GLU A 102 14.78 4.31 11.02
N ALA A 103 15.84 3.49 11.05
CA ALA A 103 16.38 2.93 12.27
C ALA A 103 17.30 3.94 12.99
N ALA A 104 17.56 3.68 14.27
CA ALA A 104 18.56 4.44 15.03
C ALA A 104 19.93 4.35 14.32
N GLY A 105 20.51 5.50 13.97
CA GLY A 105 21.75 5.58 13.19
C GLY A 105 21.58 5.90 11.71
N GLY A 106 20.35 6.19 11.26
CA GLY A 106 20.08 6.71 9.91
C GLY A 106 20.04 5.64 8.81
N GLN A 107 20.06 4.35 9.18
CA GLN A 107 19.84 3.26 8.25
C GLN A 107 18.36 3.23 7.82
N ILE A 108 18.11 3.13 6.52
CA ILE A 108 16.75 3.01 5.99
C ILE A 108 16.46 1.55 5.62
N GLU A 109 15.30 1.05 6.07
CA GLU A 109 14.73 -0.22 5.65
C GLU A 109 13.45 0.01 4.83
N LEU A 110 13.27 -0.78 3.77
CA LEU A 110 12.08 -0.72 2.91
C LEU A 110 11.29 -2.01 2.99
N HIS A 111 10.05 -1.92 3.45
CA HIS A 111 9.09 -3.03 3.39
C HIS A 111 7.99 -2.68 2.39
N SER A 112 7.86 -3.47 1.35
CA SER A 112 6.97 -3.20 0.21
C SER A 112 5.92 -4.30 0.09
N TYR A 113 4.65 -3.94 0.23
CA TYR A 113 3.53 -4.88 0.25
C TYR A 113 2.62 -4.66 -0.96
N VAL A 114 2.10 -5.74 -1.53
CA VAL A 114 1.03 -5.70 -2.53
C VAL A 114 -0.07 -6.70 -2.14
N MET A 115 -1.32 -6.23 -2.11
CA MET A 115 -2.49 -7.08 -1.86
C MET A 115 -3.52 -6.92 -3.00
N PRO A 116 -4.17 -8.02 -3.45
CA PRO A 116 -5.25 -7.93 -4.43
C PRO A 116 -6.47 -7.24 -3.84
N ASN A 117 -7.19 -6.46 -4.66
CA ASN A 117 -8.46 -5.83 -4.28
C ASN A 117 -9.62 -6.84 -4.29
N ALA A 118 -9.50 -7.85 -3.44
CA ALA A 118 -10.39 -9.00 -3.33
C ALA A 118 -10.40 -9.49 -1.86
N PRO A 119 -11.31 -10.39 -1.45
CA PRO A 119 -11.21 -11.04 -0.16
C PRO A 119 -9.84 -11.70 0.02
N VAL A 120 -9.14 -11.35 1.09
CA VAL A 120 -7.85 -11.91 1.50
C VAL A 120 -8.06 -12.51 2.88
N ASP A 121 -7.65 -13.77 3.04
CA ASP A 121 -7.67 -14.49 4.32
C ASP A 121 -6.72 -13.80 5.31
N GLU A 122 -7.27 -13.30 6.42
CA GLU A 122 -6.55 -12.59 7.46
C GLU A 122 -5.60 -13.48 8.28
N ALA A 123 -5.70 -14.81 8.15
CA ALA A 123 -4.76 -15.76 8.75
C ALA A 123 -3.43 -15.82 7.98
N ILE A 124 -3.40 -15.34 6.72
CA ILE A 124 -2.16 -15.29 5.93
C ILE A 124 -1.21 -14.25 6.56
N PRO A 125 0.03 -14.63 6.95
CA PRO A 125 0.99 -13.68 7.51
C PRO A 125 1.31 -12.54 6.54
N LEU A 126 1.45 -11.32 7.05
CA LEU A 126 1.67 -10.12 6.24
C LEU A 126 2.94 -10.22 5.36
N GLU A 127 3.94 -10.96 5.82
CA GLU A 127 5.21 -11.20 5.14
C GLU A 127 5.03 -11.93 3.81
N ARG A 128 3.92 -12.67 3.64
CA ARG A 128 3.58 -13.33 2.36
C ARG A 128 3.21 -12.34 1.25
N PHE A 129 2.86 -11.10 1.62
CA PHE A 129 2.52 -10.04 0.68
C PHE A 129 3.71 -9.11 0.38
N LEU A 130 4.90 -9.40 0.94
CA LEU A 130 6.12 -8.68 0.61
C LEU A 130 6.52 -8.93 -0.85
N VAL A 131 6.85 -7.84 -1.55
CA VAL A 131 7.34 -7.85 -2.92
C VAL A 131 8.61 -7.00 -3.04
N PRO A 132 9.47 -7.25 -4.05
CA PRO A 132 10.55 -6.31 -4.36
C PRO A 132 9.99 -4.93 -4.68
N ILE A 133 10.58 -3.87 -4.11
CA ILE A 133 10.17 -2.48 -4.37
C ILE A 133 10.16 -2.15 -5.87
N GLU A 134 11.11 -2.69 -6.63
CA GLU A 134 11.20 -2.53 -8.09
C GLU A 134 9.92 -2.99 -8.81
N SER A 135 9.23 -4.02 -8.30
CA SER A 135 7.97 -4.48 -8.90
C SER A 135 6.85 -3.44 -8.75
N ILE A 136 6.82 -2.71 -7.63
CA ILE A 136 5.89 -1.60 -7.42
C ILE A 136 6.29 -0.43 -8.30
N GLU A 137 7.57 -0.06 -8.37
CA GLU A 137 8.05 1.03 -9.23
C GLU A 137 7.67 0.77 -10.70
N ARG A 138 7.95 -0.44 -11.20
CA ARG A 138 7.62 -0.86 -12.56
C ARG A 138 6.12 -0.84 -12.84
N ALA A 139 5.29 -1.29 -11.91
CA ALA A 139 3.85 -1.37 -12.10
C ALA A 139 3.11 -0.04 -11.90
N SER A 140 3.62 0.84 -11.03
CA SER A 140 3.01 2.12 -10.69
C SER A 140 3.54 3.29 -11.51
N GLY A 141 4.73 3.17 -12.11
CA GLY A 141 5.45 4.28 -12.74
C GLY A 141 6.06 5.27 -11.72
N LEU A 142 6.02 4.96 -10.43
CA LEU A 142 6.63 5.75 -9.37
C LEU A 142 8.08 5.33 -9.13
N LEU A 143 8.89 6.24 -8.56
CA LEU A 143 10.25 5.96 -8.13
C LEU A 143 10.39 6.29 -6.64
N PHE A 144 10.84 5.31 -5.86
CA PHE A 144 11.08 5.42 -4.42
C PHE A 144 12.59 5.40 -4.13
N VAL A 145 13.30 4.39 -4.63
CA VAL A 145 14.70 4.13 -4.26
C VAL A 145 15.64 5.29 -4.61
N PRO A 146 15.61 5.87 -5.83
CA PRO A 146 16.47 7.00 -6.16
C PRO A 146 16.24 8.22 -5.26
N ASN A 147 14.97 8.46 -4.88
CA ASN A 147 14.59 9.59 -4.04
C ASN A 147 15.05 9.43 -2.59
N ILE A 148 15.14 8.18 -2.10
CA ILE A 148 15.62 7.85 -0.77
C ILE A 148 17.15 7.90 -0.72
N LEU A 149 17.83 7.28 -1.68
CA LEU A 149 19.30 7.24 -1.73
C LEU A 149 19.93 8.63 -1.89
N ALA A 150 19.21 9.60 -2.46
CA ALA A 150 19.65 10.99 -2.50
C ALA A 150 19.80 11.64 -1.10
N ARG A 151 19.21 11.05 -0.06
CA ARG A 151 19.17 11.60 1.31
C ARG A 151 19.69 10.65 2.38
N ALA A 152 19.87 9.36 2.07
CA ALA A 152 20.28 8.33 3.02
C ALA A 152 21.61 7.69 2.62
N GLY A 153 22.45 7.38 3.62
CA GLY A 153 23.76 6.73 3.40
C GLY A 153 23.69 5.23 3.13
N SER A 154 22.60 4.56 3.50
CA SER A 154 22.40 3.13 3.26
C SER A 154 20.91 2.76 3.18
N LEU A 155 20.61 1.75 2.37
CA LEU A 155 19.25 1.27 2.12
C LEU A 155 19.21 -0.26 2.12
N LYS A 156 18.31 -0.84 2.90
CA LYS A 156 18.04 -2.27 2.93
C LYS A 156 16.60 -2.55 2.51
N ALA A 157 16.40 -3.16 1.34
CA ALA A 157 15.07 -3.60 0.91
C ALA A 157 14.78 -5.01 1.45
N ILE A 158 13.65 -5.18 2.12
CA ILE A 158 13.20 -6.47 2.65
C ILE A 158 12.22 -7.10 1.65
N THR A 159 12.52 -8.33 1.23
CA THR A 159 11.66 -9.13 0.35
C THR A 159 11.26 -10.44 1.02
N ALA A 160 10.24 -11.10 0.49
CA ALA A 160 9.83 -12.42 0.97
C ALA A 160 11.02 -13.40 0.88
N GLY A 161 11.44 -13.94 2.03
CA GLY A 161 12.53 -14.93 2.12
C GLY A 161 13.89 -14.40 2.55
N SER A 162 14.06 -13.09 2.78
CA SER A 162 15.26 -12.55 3.41
C SER A 162 15.26 -12.86 4.92
N LYS A 163 15.96 -13.93 5.33
CA LYS A 163 16.43 -14.12 6.71
C LYS A 163 17.87 -13.64 6.82
#